data_AF-A0A522FKK1-F1
#
_entry.id   AF-A0A522FKK1-F1
#
_cell.length_a   1.000
_cell.length_b   1.000
_cell.length_c   1.000
_cell.angle_alpha   90.00
_cell.angle_beta   90.00
_cell.angle_gamma   90.00
#
_symmetry.space_group_name_H-M   'P 1'
#
loop_
_entity.id
_entity.type
_entity.pdbx_description
1 polymer ?
#
loop_
_entity_poly.entity_id
_entity_poly.type
_entity_poly.pdbx_seq_one_letter_code
_entity_poly.pdbx_strand_id
1 'polypeptide(L)'
;MAQVPVMELADAMYKMVKDTMGMKKWKATDLQKASIEMFGEGNVDKQLCKDAIKELVNNGRLVYTYFGGSFLEVPHKEGAAN
;
A
#
# COMPACT_ATOMS: atom_id res chain seq x y z
N MET A 1 11.38 -15.27 14.53
CA MET A 1 11.67 -14.54 13.28
C MET A 1 11.43 -13.08 13.57
N ALA A 2 12.34 -12.18 13.17
CA ALA A 2 12.17 -10.76 13.40
C ALA A 2 11.27 -10.20 12.30
N GLN A 3 10.00 -9.98 12.64
CA GLN A 3 9.03 -9.36 11.74
C GLN A 3 9.45 -7.91 11.48
N VAL A 4 9.37 -7.44 10.23
CA VAL A 4 9.66 -6.03 9.93
C VAL A 4 8.65 -5.12 10.62
N PRO A 5 9.04 -3.90 11.04
CA PRO A 5 8.10 -2.94 11.61
C PRO A 5 6.99 -2.59 10.60
N VAL A 6 5.76 -2.45 11.08
CA VAL A 6 4.61 -2.09 10.24
C VAL A 6 4.82 -0.79 9.47
N MET A 7 5.46 0.21 10.10
CA MET A 7 5.79 1.49 9.48
C MET A 7 6.80 1.34 8.33
N GLU A 8 7.81 0.47 8.49
CA GLU A 8 8.80 0.22 7.45
C GLU A 8 8.16 -0.45 6.23
N LEU A 9 7.28 -1.43 6.47
CA LEU A 9 6.48 -2.06 5.42
C LEU A 9 5.55 -1.04 4.73
N ALA A 10 4.90 -0.19 5.52
CA ALA A 10 4.00 0.84 5.01
C ALA A 10 4.75 1.85 4.11
N ASP A 11 5.94 2.30 4.52
CA ASP A 11 6.76 3.21 3.70
C ASP A 11 7.20 2.57 2.39
N ALA A 12 7.60 1.29 2.42
CA ALA A 12 7.94 0.55 1.20
C ALA A 12 6.72 0.38 0.28
N MET A 13 5.56 0.00 0.83
CA MET A 13 4.30 -0.09 0.09
C MET A 13 3.91 1.23 -0.55
N TYR A 14 3.98 2.34 0.19
CA TYR A 14 3.68 3.67 -0.32
C TYR A 14 4.62 4.05 -1.47
N LYS A 15 5.93 3.79 -1.32
CA LYS A 15 6.92 4.07 -2.35
C LYS A 15 6.61 3.31 -3.64
N MET A 16 6.29 2.01 -3.55
CA MET A 16 5.90 1.21 -4.72
C MET A 16 4.67 1.78 -5.43
N VAL A 17 3.61 2.12 -4.70
CA VAL A 17 2.40 2.69 -5.29
C VAL A 17 2.68 4.05 -5.93
N LYS A 18 3.46 4.91 -5.26
CA LYS A 18 3.85 6.23 -5.76
C LYS A 18 4.70 6.16 -7.02
N ASP A 19 5.74 5.32 -7.04
CA ASP A 19 6.68 5.21 -8.17
C ASP A 19 6.00 4.62 -9.42
N THR A 20 4.93 3.86 -9.25
CA THR A 20 4.16 3.23 -10.35
C THR A 20 2.82 3.92 -10.63
N MET A 21 2.57 5.07 -10.01
CA MET A 21 1.33 5.82 -10.16
C MET A 21 1.12 6.21 -11.64
N GLY A 22 -0.10 6.02 -12.15
CA GLY A 22 -0.44 6.25 -13.56
C GLY A 22 0.03 5.14 -14.52
N MET A 23 0.92 4.25 -14.10
CA MET A 23 1.39 3.10 -14.90
C MET A 23 0.70 1.81 -14.49
N LYS A 24 0.53 1.59 -13.19
CA LYS A 24 -0.07 0.38 -12.62
C LYS A 24 -1.12 0.72 -11.58
N LYS A 25 -2.27 0.04 -11.63
CA LYS A 25 -3.26 0.06 -10.56
C LYS A 25 -2.98 -1.09 -9.59
N TRP A 26 -2.77 -0.79 -8.32
CA TRP A 26 -2.49 -1.79 -7.30
C TRP A 26 -3.78 -2.24 -6.63
N LYS A 27 -4.18 -3.51 -6.78
CA LYS A 27 -5.16 -4.08 -5.85
C LYS A 27 -4.48 -4.33 -4.50
N ALA A 28 -5.23 -4.24 -3.41
CA ALA A 28 -4.70 -4.53 -2.08
C ALA A 28 -4.03 -5.92 -2.01
N THR A 29 -4.63 -6.93 -2.63
CA THR A 29 -4.09 -8.29 -2.68
C THR A 29 -2.78 -8.38 -3.49
N ASP A 30 -2.66 -7.62 -4.58
CA ASP A 30 -1.44 -7.64 -5.41
C ASP A 30 -0.30 -6.90 -4.71
N LEU A 31 -0.61 -5.81 -4.00
CA LEU A 31 0.36 -5.08 -3.19
C LEU A 31 0.84 -5.93 -2.00
N GLN A 32 -0.06 -6.70 -1.37
CA GLN A 32 0.29 -7.67 -0.33
C GLN A 32 1.29 -8.71 -0.85
N LYS A 33 1.01 -9.32 -2.01
CA LYS A 33 1.90 -10.31 -2.63
C LYS A 33 3.26 -9.72 -2.94
N ALA A 34 3.31 -8.57 -3.62
CA ALA A 34 4.57 -7.92 -3.96
C ALA A 34 5.39 -7.56 -2.71
N SER A 35 4.74 -7.17 -1.62
CA SER A 35 5.43 -6.86 -0.37
C SER A 35 5.99 -8.10 0.30
N ILE A 36 5.25 -9.21 0.29
CA ILE A 36 5.74 -10.50 0.80
C ILE A 36 6.91 -11.02 -0.05
N GLU A 37 6.85 -10.85 -1.38
CA GLU A 37 7.96 -11.21 -2.28
C GLU A 37 9.21 -10.33 -2.05
N MET A 38 9.02 -9.04 -1.74
CA MET A 38 10.11 -8.10 -1.51
C MET A 38 10.85 -8.33 -0.17
N PHE A 39 10.11 -8.62 0.89
CA PHE A 39 10.66 -8.75 2.25
C PHE A 39 10.86 -10.22 2.69
N GLY A 40 10.28 -11.17 1.97
CA GLY A 40 10.30 -12.60 2.26
C GLY A 40 9.17 -13.05 3.19
N GLU A 41 8.63 -14.25 2.92
CA GLU A 41 7.52 -14.87 3.66
C GLU A 41 7.80 -15.09 5.16
N GLY A 42 9.08 -15.08 5.57
CA GLY A 42 9.48 -15.19 6.99
C GLY A 42 9.47 -13.87 7.77
N ASN A 43 9.42 -12.72 7.07
CA ASN A 43 9.52 -11.40 7.68
C ASN A 43 8.21 -10.60 7.56
N VAL A 44 7.38 -10.91 6.56
CA VAL A 44 6.11 -10.24 6.30
C VAL A 44 5.01 -11.29 6.11
N ASP A 45 3.93 -11.16 6.87
CA ASP A 45 2.74 -11.98 6.73
C ASP A 45 1.54 -11.16 6.24
N LYS A 46 0.45 -11.85 5.86
CA LYS A 46 -0.75 -11.21 5.30
C LYS A 46 -1.42 -10.22 6.27
N GLN A 47 -1.38 -10.49 7.58
CA GLN A 47 -1.93 -9.62 8.59
C GLN A 47 -1.12 -8.32 8.67
N LEU A 48 0.21 -8.42 8.75
CA LEU A 48 1.08 -7.25 8.74
C LEU A 48 0.88 -6.37 7.50
N CYS A 49 0.74 -6.98 6.31
CA CYS A 49 0.44 -6.21 5.10
C CYS A 49 -0.92 -5.48 5.16
N LYS A 50 -1.95 -6.11 5.77
CA LYS A 50 -3.25 -5.45 5.96
C LYS A 50 -3.16 -4.28 6.92
N ASP A 51 -2.39 -4.44 8.00
CA ASP A 51 -2.19 -3.39 8.99
C ASP A 51 -1.39 -2.21 8.40
N ALA A 52 -0.36 -2.49 7.60
CA ALA A 52 0.39 -1.47 6.86
C ALA A 52 -0.49 -0.70 5.86
N ILE A 53 -1.31 -1.41 5.07
CA ILE A 53 -2.27 -0.76 4.15
C ILE A 53 -3.28 0.10 4.95
N LYS A 54 -3.79 -0.42 6.06
CA LYS A 54 -4.73 0.31 6.91
C LYS A 54 -4.09 1.58 7.47
N GLU A 55 -2.84 1.52 7.91
CA GLU A 55 -2.09 2.67 8.39
C GLU A 55 -1.92 3.74 7.29
N LEU A 56 -1.56 3.32 6.07
CA LEU A 56 -1.45 4.22 4.90
C LEU A 56 -2.76 4.86 4.49
N VAL A 57 -3.89 4.16 4.65
CA VAL A 57 -5.20 4.73 4.35
C VAL A 57 -5.65 5.67 5.47
N ASN A 58 -5.46 5.28 6.73
CA ASN A 58 -5.84 6.09 7.89
C ASN A 58 -5.08 7.42 7.96
N ASN A 59 -3.79 7.43 7.59
CA ASN A 59 -2.99 8.66 7.54
C ASN A 59 -3.14 9.45 6.23
N GLY A 60 -4.02 9.00 5.32
CA GLY A 60 -4.31 9.67 4.06
C GLY A 60 -3.17 9.61 3.04
N ARG A 61 -2.17 8.74 3.20
CA ARG A 61 -1.09 8.55 2.22
C ARG A 61 -1.55 7.73 1.02
N LEU A 62 -2.48 6.81 1.21
CA LEU A 62 -3.15 6.05 0.16
C LEU A 62 -4.66 6.17 0.30
N VAL A 63 -5.38 6.03 -0.81
CA VAL A 63 -6.83 5.98 -0.85
C VAL A 63 -7.30 4.79 -1.68
N TYR A 64 -8.48 4.28 -1.35
CA TYR A 64 -9.15 3.31 -2.21
C TYR A 64 -9.94 4.03 -3.30
N THR A 65 -9.74 3.61 -4.54
CA THR A 65 -10.61 3.99 -5.65
C THR A 65 -11.32 2.78 -6.21
N TYR A 66 -12.49 3.06 -6.79
CA TYR A 66 -13.46 2.04 -7.21
C TYR A 66 -13.74 2.08 -8.72
N PHE A 67 -13.02 2.91 -9.47
CA PHE A 67 -13.21 3.03 -10.92
C PHE A 67 -12.62 1.82 -11.66
N GLY A 68 -13.50 0.88 -12.01
CA GLY A 68 -13.14 -0.38 -12.67
C GLY A 68 -12.63 -1.47 -11.72
N GLY A 69 -12.95 -1.39 -10.43
CA GLY A 69 -12.49 -2.31 -9.38
C GLY A 69 -11.86 -1.57 -8.19
N SER A 70 -11.49 -2.30 -7.14
CA SER A 70 -10.86 -1.73 -5.94
C SER A 70 -9.34 -1.66 -6.06
N PHE A 71 -8.80 -0.44 -6.03
CA PHE A 71 -7.37 -0.19 -6.14
C PHE A 71 -6.90 0.79 -5.07
N LEU A 72 -5.62 0.69 -4.71
CA LEU A 72 -4.90 1.65 -3.88
C LEU A 72 -4.14 2.61 -4.78
N GLU A 73 -4.28 3.89 -4.51
CA GLU A 73 -3.55 4.95 -5.20
C GLU A 73 -3.13 6.05 -4.22
N VAL A 74 -2.10 6.81 -4.60
CA VAL A 74 -1.76 8.03 -3.88
C VAL A 74 -2.89 9.04 -4.16
N PRO A 75 -3.48 9.68 -3.13
CA PRO A 75 -4.54 10.65 -3.37
C PRO A 75 -4.06 11.74 -4.31
N HIS A 76 -4.86 12.00 -5.34
CA HIS A 76 -4.62 13.09 -6.26
C HIS A 76 -4.65 14.40 -5.48
N LYS A 77 -3.63 15.23 -5.68
CA LYS A 77 -3.54 16.59 -5.10
C LYS A 77 -4.50 17.57 -5.80
N GLU A 78 -5.61 17.08 -6.34
CA GLU A 78 -6.64 17.93 -6.92
C GLU A 78 -7.44 18.57 -5.79
N GLY A 79 -7.03 19.79 -5.43
CA GLY A 79 -7.80 20.71 -4.61
C GLY A 79 -7.97 20.27 -3.16
N ALA A 80 -7.08 20.76 -2.30
CA ALA A 80 -7.51 21.16 -0.97
C ALA A 80 -8.54 22.30 -1.12
N ALA A 81 -9.81 21.96 -1.42
CA ALA A 81 -10.99 22.82 -1.31
C ALA A 81 -12.24 22.06 -1.79
N ASN A 82 -12.96 21.43 -0.85
CA ASN A 82 -14.36 21.74 -0.54
C ASN A 82 -14.78 21.02 0.74
#